data_AF-A0A937VWH1-F1
#
_entry.id   AF-A0A937VWH1-F1
#
_cell.length_a   1.000
_cell.length_b   1.000
_cell.length_c   1.000
_cell.angle_alpha   90.00
_cell.angle_beta   90.00
_cell.angle_gamma   90.00
#
_symmetry.space_group_name_H-M   'P 1'
#
loop_
_entity.id
_entity.type
_entity.pdbx_description
1 polymer ?
#
loop_
_entity_poly.entity_id
_entity_poly.type
_entity_poly.pdbx_seq_one_letter_code
_entity_poly.pdbx_strand_id
1 'polypeptide(L)'
;MILACMLVHRSSSGNSCVVYYTRWWFLALTGFLLFCCVSRSYAEVSVNLALDDPAYALLDKLVTSNLTFTNALTVKPITRLYAARLIAAAVERRREELEQTQRQEPFLDEVLEYLSSRFKSELQEIGFLHRPRRVQPFVFTPLVDIKLDTVFARNQFVPRDSSRLTANIQGVFGLQEGFAYGDDVTLRARPVSWATLGGHVAAYLEPEVIVRSDALVGDTFDAGLHKGYLKASYANIELAFGRDTLWWGPASQGDLAVSNNAPPFELLKLTTPQPVRLPGPYQDLGEFQIAYFIARLEAQRDFPHALLSGLRLTYQPASLVKFGFSNVFQAFGEGGVRLSALEYARKLFVPTLDTTGRTINGLAAYDVVLSLPFVR
;
A
#
# COMPACT_ATOMS: atom_id res chain seq x y z
N MET A 1 -5.48 -41.54 7.79
CA MET A 1 -6.86 -41.91 7.41
C MET A 1 -7.41 -40.78 6.56
N ILE A 2 -7.69 -40.88 5.25
CA ILE A 2 -7.81 -42.00 4.31
C ILE A 2 -7.23 -41.53 2.96
N LEU A 3 -6.56 -42.46 2.27
CA LEU A 3 -5.97 -42.36 0.92
C LEU A 3 -6.95 -41.84 -0.15
N ALA A 4 -6.45 -40.97 -1.02
CA ALA A 4 -7.05 -40.70 -2.32
C ALA A 4 -6.76 -41.88 -3.27
N CYS A 5 -7.75 -42.75 -3.47
CA CYS A 5 -7.69 -43.82 -4.46
C CYS A 5 -8.18 -43.26 -5.81
N MET A 6 -7.27 -43.14 -6.77
CA MET A 6 -7.61 -42.93 -8.18
C MET A 6 -8.31 -44.19 -8.70
N LEU A 7 -9.58 -44.07 -9.05
CA LEU A 7 -10.29 -45.07 -9.86
C LEU A 7 -10.63 -44.44 -11.21
N VAL A 8 -9.77 -44.72 -12.20
CA VAL A 8 -10.05 -44.49 -13.62
C VAL A 8 -10.99 -45.60 -14.08
N HIS A 9 -12.27 -45.30 -14.25
CA HIS A 9 -13.19 -46.18 -14.95
C HIS A 9 -13.29 -45.73 -16.41
N ARG A 10 -12.68 -46.50 -17.32
CA ARG A 10 -12.89 -46.36 -18.76
C ARG A 10 -14.28 -46.91 -19.08
N SER A 11 -15.22 -46.04 -19.42
CA SER A 11 -16.46 -46.41 -20.11
C SER A 11 -16.61 -45.56 -21.37
N SER A 12 -16.87 -46.26 -22.47
CA SER A 12 -17.05 -45.77 -23.82
C SER A 12 -18.45 -45.18 -24.01
N SER A 13 -18.53 -43.89 -24.27
CA SER A 13 -19.53 -43.16 -25.08
C SER A 13 -19.64 -41.73 -24.56
N GLY A 14 -19.71 -40.77 -25.50
CA GLY A 14 -19.53 -39.36 -25.21
C GLY A 14 -20.55 -38.81 -24.20
N ASN A 15 -20.05 -37.99 -23.27
CA ASN A 15 -20.76 -36.86 -22.69
C ASN A 15 -19.77 -35.95 -21.95
N SER A 16 -19.97 -34.65 -22.15
CA SER A 16 -19.14 -33.54 -21.66
C SER A 16 -18.84 -33.64 -20.16
N CYS A 17 -17.56 -33.58 -19.81
CA CYS A 17 -17.10 -33.55 -18.42
C CYS A 17 -17.31 -32.13 -17.84
N VAL A 18 -18.45 -31.91 -17.19
CA VAL A 18 -18.69 -30.68 -16.42
C VAL A 18 -17.98 -30.84 -15.07
N VAL A 19 -16.83 -30.18 -14.93
CA VAL A 19 -16.07 -30.13 -13.67
C VAL A 19 -16.84 -29.23 -12.69
N TYR A 20 -17.51 -29.84 -11.71
CA TYR A 20 -18.12 -29.12 -10.60
C TYR A 20 -17.03 -28.56 -9.68
N TYR A 21 -16.64 -27.29 -9.89
CA TYR A 21 -15.87 -26.55 -8.88
C TYR A 21 -16.76 -26.32 -7.65
N THR A 22 -16.39 -26.94 -6.54
CA THR A 22 -17.11 -26.96 -5.27
C THR A 22 -17.16 -25.55 -4.66
N ARG A 23 -18.38 -24.99 -4.53
CA ARG A 23 -18.74 -23.71 -3.85
C ARG A 23 -18.26 -23.62 -2.38
N TRP A 24 -17.77 -24.72 -1.82
CA TRP A 24 -17.35 -24.85 -0.42
C TRP A 24 -16.11 -24.04 -0.08
N TRP A 25 -15.17 -23.85 -1.00
CA TRP A 25 -13.95 -23.08 -0.72
C TRP A 25 -14.26 -21.58 -0.59
N PHE A 26 -15.19 -21.06 -1.39
CA PHE A 26 -15.61 -19.66 -1.30
C PHE A 26 -16.34 -19.37 0.01
N LEU A 27 -17.25 -20.27 0.40
CA LEU A 27 -17.98 -20.19 1.67
C LEU A 27 -17.05 -20.39 2.88
N ALA A 28 -16.07 -21.29 2.79
CA ALA A 28 -15.06 -21.48 3.82
C ALA A 28 -14.13 -20.26 3.93
N LEU A 29 -13.75 -19.61 2.82
CA LEU A 29 -12.94 -18.40 2.84
C LEU A 29 -13.70 -17.21 3.41
N THR A 30 -14.96 -17.00 3.01
CA THR A 30 -15.81 -15.95 3.62
C THR A 30 -16.14 -16.24 5.07
N GLY A 31 -16.38 -17.51 5.42
CA GLY A 31 -16.62 -17.95 6.80
C GLY A 31 -15.39 -17.81 7.67
N PHE A 32 -14.20 -18.05 7.13
CA PHE A 32 -12.91 -17.86 7.79
C PHE A 32 -12.57 -16.38 7.97
N LEU A 33 -12.83 -15.55 6.97
CA LEU A 33 -12.70 -14.08 7.07
C LEU A 33 -13.67 -13.51 8.11
N LEU A 34 -14.90 -14.03 8.19
CA LEU A 34 -15.88 -13.64 9.20
C LEU A 34 -15.58 -14.21 10.60
N PHE A 35 -14.97 -15.39 10.69
CA PHE A 35 -14.57 -16.00 11.96
C PHE A 35 -13.35 -15.29 12.58
N CYS A 36 -12.40 -14.82 11.75
CA CYS A 36 -11.31 -13.96 12.20
C CYS A 36 -11.80 -12.58 12.73
N CYS A 37 -13.05 -12.21 12.46
CA CYS A 37 -13.67 -10.93 12.83
C CYS A 37 -14.37 -10.92 14.21
N VAL A 38 -14.37 -12.02 14.98
CA VAL A 38 -15.08 -12.14 16.28
C VAL A 38 -14.12 -12.11 17.49
N SER A 39 -13.03 -11.35 17.39
CA SER A 39 -12.25 -10.98 18.58
C SER A 39 -12.72 -9.59 19.04
N ARG A 40 -13.00 -9.40 20.34
CA ARG A 40 -13.12 -8.06 20.95
C ARG A 40 -11.85 -7.28 20.62
N SER A 41 -11.91 -6.46 19.59
CA SER A 41 -10.75 -5.73 19.08
C SER A 41 -11.14 -4.27 18.95
N TYR A 42 -10.44 -3.42 19.68
CA TYR A 42 -10.50 -1.98 19.49
C TYR A 42 -10.01 -1.72 18.07
N ALA A 43 -10.90 -1.23 17.20
CA ALA A 43 -10.45 -0.72 15.93
C ALA A 43 -9.57 0.51 16.19
N GLU A 44 -8.32 0.43 15.74
CA GLU A 44 -7.34 1.50 15.85
C GLU A 44 -7.01 1.99 14.43
N VAL A 45 -7.83 2.90 13.92
CA VAL A 45 -7.61 3.58 12.64
C VAL A 45 -6.68 4.77 12.84
N SER A 46 -5.69 4.89 11.97
CA SER A 46 -4.91 6.12 11.82
C SER A 46 -4.69 6.44 10.35
N VAL A 47 -4.38 7.69 10.04
CA VAL A 47 -4.00 8.08 8.67
C VAL A 47 -2.72 7.36 8.21
N ASN A 48 -2.55 7.31 6.88
CA ASN A 48 -1.37 6.73 6.26
C ASN A 48 -0.14 7.62 6.51
N LEU A 49 1.01 6.98 6.68
CA LEU A 49 2.30 7.63 6.61
C LEU A 49 2.61 7.93 5.13
N ALA A 50 2.77 9.21 4.80
CA ALA A 50 3.00 9.66 3.42
C ALA A 50 4.28 9.03 2.85
N LEU A 51 4.27 8.62 1.56
CA LEU A 51 5.35 7.84 0.94
C LEU A 51 6.70 8.58 0.89
N ASP A 52 6.68 9.91 0.94
CA ASP A 52 7.82 10.81 1.00
C ASP A 52 8.30 11.10 2.43
N ASP A 53 7.67 10.54 3.46
CA ASP A 53 8.07 10.74 4.86
C ASP A 53 9.43 10.05 5.14
N PRO A 54 10.42 10.78 5.71
CA PRO A 54 11.74 10.22 6.00
C PRO A 54 11.71 9.05 7.00
N ALA A 55 10.63 8.89 7.75
CA ALA A 55 10.45 7.76 8.65
C ALA A 55 10.55 6.40 7.94
N TYR A 56 10.16 6.27 6.67
CA TYR A 56 10.30 5.00 5.96
C TYR A 56 11.75 4.52 5.88
N ALA A 57 12.68 5.41 5.53
CA ALA A 57 14.10 5.07 5.45
C ALA A 57 14.65 4.63 6.81
N LEU A 58 14.21 5.27 7.89
CA LEU A 58 14.61 4.91 9.25
C LEU A 58 13.98 3.60 9.73
N LEU A 59 12.71 3.35 9.41
CA LEU A 59 12.05 2.06 9.68
C LEU A 59 12.75 0.92 8.93
N ASP A 60 13.15 1.14 7.67
CA ASP A 60 13.96 0.18 6.92
C ASP A 60 15.32 -0.08 7.61
N LYS A 61 15.95 0.94 8.21
CA LYS A 61 17.15 0.76 9.04
C LYS A 61 16.89 -0.09 10.28
N LEU A 62 15.76 0.07 10.96
CA LEU A 62 15.40 -0.77 12.11
C LEU A 62 15.17 -2.24 11.70
N VAL A 63 14.50 -2.47 10.57
CA VAL A 63 14.25 -3.82 10.04
C VAL A 63 15.55 -4.49 9.60
N THR A 64 16.40 -3.76 8.87
CA THR A 64 17.70 -4.30 8.42
C THR A 64 18.68 -4.52 9.57
N SER A 65 18.56 -3.75 10.65
CA SER A 65 19.35 -3.93 11.87
C SER A 65 18.82 -5.04 12.80
N ASN A 66 17.84 -5.84 12.35
CA ASN A 66 17.30 -6.96 13.12
C ASN A 66 16.58 -6.55 14.43
N LEU A 67 16.18 -5.27 14.54
CA LEU A 67 15.42 -4.78 15.70
C LEU A 67 13.92 -5.04 15.55
N THR A 68 13.42 -5.13 14.30
CA THR A 68 12.02 -5.47 14.01
C THR A 68 11.92 -6.38 12.79
N PHE A 69 10.86 -7.18 12.76
CA PHE A 69 10.57 -8.04 11.62
C PHE A 69 9.16 -7.73 11.12
N THR A 70 9.05 -7.39 9.85
CA THR A 70 7.75 -7.20 9.21
C THR A 70 7.84 -7.25 7.69
N ASN A 71 6.80 -7.81 7.07
CA ASN A 71 6.57 -7.71 5.63
C ASN A 71 5.83 -6.44 5.20
N ALA A 72 5.25 -5.71 6.15
CA ALA A 72 4.35 -4.62 5.85
C ALA A 72 5.02 -3.39 5.24
N LEU A 73 6.35 -3.24 5.38
CA LEU A 73 7.07 -2.21 4.65
C LEU A 73 7.10 -2.43 3.13
N THR A 74 6.71 -3.62 2.64
CA THR A 74 6.55 -3.88 1.20
C THR A 74 5.14 -3.56 0.68
N VAL A 75 4.22 -3.15 1.56
CA VAL A 75 2.86 -2.72 1.22
C VAL A 75 2.67 -1.31 1.77
N LYS A 76 2.96 -0.32 0.95
CA LYS A 76 2.89 1.09 1.34
C LYS A 76 1.67 1.77 0.68
N PRO A 77 1.10 2.80 1.34
CA PRO A 77 1.54 3.33 2.62
C PRO A 77 1.07 2.50 3.81
N ILE A 78 1.89 2.44 4.87
CA ILE A 78 1.50 1.90 6.17
C ILE A 78 0.77 2.95 7.00
N THR A 79 0.03 2.54 8.02
CA THR A 79 -0.62 3.47 8.94
C THR A 79 0.37 4.02 9.97
N ARG A 80 0.13 5.24 10.47
CA ARG A 80 0.99 5.86 11.51
C ARG A 80 1.00 5.06 12.81
N LEU A 81 -0.14 4.49 13.22
CA LEU A 81 -0.19 3.60 14.38
C LEU A 81 0.61 2.31 14.16
N TYR A 82 0.59 1.75 12.95
CA TYR A 82 1.41 0.59 12.66
C TYR A 82 2.91 0.92 12.70
N ALA A 83 3.33 2.07 12.16
CA ALA A 83 4.69 2.57 12.32
C ALA A 83 5.09 2.70 13.81
N ALA A 84 4.21 3.23 14.65
CA ALA A 84 4.45 3.33 16.09
C ALA A 84 4.62 1.96 16.77
N ARG A 85 3.86 0.94 16.37
CA ARG A 85 4.04 -0.43 16.87
C ARG A 85 5.39 -1.02 16.47
N LEU A 86 5.84 -0.78 15.24
CA LEU A 86 7.19 -1.18 14.81
C LEU A 86 8.26 -0.48 15.65
N ILE A 87 8.13 0.83 15.87
CA ILE A 87 9.07 1.60 16.69
C ILE A 87 9.10 1.06 18.13
N ALA A 88 7.94 0.80 18.74
CA ALA A 88 7.85 0.24 20.09
C ALA A 88 8.57 -1.12 20.19
N ALA A 89 8.30 -2.03 19.25
CA ALA A 89 8.99 -3.32 19.18
C ALA A 89 10.50 -3.18 19.01
N ALA A 90 10.96 -2.20 18.20
CA ALA A 90 12.38 -1.93 18.00
C ALA A 90 13.06 -1.44 19.29
N VAL A 91 12.40 -0.54 20.03
CA VAL A 91 12.91 0.00 21.30
C VAL A 91 13.03 -1.10 22.34
N GLU A 92 12.02 -1.96 22.47
CA GLU A 92 12.07 -3.11 23.38
C GLU A 92 13.21 -4.06 23.02
N ARG A 93 13.31 -4.42 21.74
CA ARG A 93 14.37 -5.29 21.26
C ARG A 93 15.76 -4.71 21.50
N ARG A 94 15.93 -3.40 21.27
CA ARG A 94 17.20 -2.71 21.51
C ARG A 94 17.56 -2.69 23.01
N ARG A 95 16.58 -2.52 23.89
CA ARG A 95 16.78 -2.59 25.35
C ARG A 95 17.26 -3.99 25.75
N GLU A 96 16.63 -5.05 25.26
CA GLU A 96 17.07 -6.43 25.51
C GLU A 96 18.52 -6.67 25.04
N GLU A 97 18.88 -6.19 23.84
CA GLU A 97 20.24 -6.32 23.30
C GLU A 97 21.28 -5.62 24.18
N LEU A 98 20.98 -4.41 24.66
CA LEU A 98 21.84 -3.64 25.56
C LEU A 98 22.07 -4.38 26.88
N GLU A 99 21.02 -4.93 27.47
CA GLU A 99 21.09 -5.69 28.72
C GLU A 99 21.94 -6.97 28.57
N GLN A 100 21.82 -7.67 27.44
CA GLN A 100 22.51 -8.94 27.21
C GLN A 100 23.96 -8.78 26.73
N THR A 101 24.20 -7.87 25.78
CA THR A 101 25.49 -7.79 25.06
C THR A 101 26.33 -6.60 25.47
N GLN A 102 25.75 -5.60 26.15
CA GLN A 102 26.37 -4.30 26.43
C GLN A 102 26.92 -3.58 25.19
N ARG A 103 26.53 -4.00 23.97
CA ARG A 103 26.97 -3.39 22.71
C ARG A 103 26.25 -2.06 22.51
N GLN A 104 27.02 -0.98 22.48
CA GLN A 104 26.52 0.35 22.15
C GLN A 104 26.42 0.52 20.63
N GLU A 105 25.34 1.15 20.18
CA GLU A 105 25.07 1.43 18.78
C GLU A 105 24.49 2.85 18.68
N PRO A 106 25.33 3.89 18.84
CA PRO A 106 24.86 5.28 19.01
C PRO A 106 23.95 5.74 17.88
N PHE A 107 24.24 5.32 16.64
CA PHE A 107 23.41 5.63 15.48
C PHE A 107 21.99 5.08 15.61
N LEU A 108 21.84 3.83 16.05
CA LEU A 108 20.50 3.22 16.21
C LEU A 108 19.76 3.83 17.39
N ASP A 109 20.49 4.16 18.45
CA ASP A 109 19.92 4.82 19.62
C ASP A 109 19.38 6.23 19.25
N GLU A 110 20.10 6.99 18.41
CA GLU A 110 19.66 8.28 17.86
C GLU A 110 18.44 8.13 16.92
N VAL A 111 18.45 7.11 16.04
CA VAL A 111 17.30 6.82 15.15
C VAL A 111 16.05 6.49 15.96
N LEU A 112 16.18 5.66 17.00
CA LEU A 112 15.08 5.30 17.88
C LEU A 112 14.57 6.49 18.69
N GLU A 113 15.46 7.36 19.16
CA GLU A 113 15.09 8.59 19.85
C GLU A 113 14.31 9.54 18.93
N TYR A 114 14.81 9.79 17.71
CA TYR A 114 14.13 10.61 16.72
C TYR A 114 12.75 10.07 16.37
N LEU A 115 12.65 8.77 16.06
CA LEU A 115 11.37 8.13 15.71
C LEU A 115 10.39 8.14 16.89
N SER A 116 10.87 7.87 18.12
CA SER A 116 10.03 7.90 19.32
C SER A 116 9.50 9.30 19.63
N SER A 117 10.31 10.33 19.35
CA SER A 117 9.89 11.73 19.46
C SER A 117 8.84 12.08 18.40
N ARG A 118 9.08 11.74 17.13
CA ARG A 118 8.18 12.02 15.98
C ARG A 118 6.83 11.33 16.10
N PHE A 119 6.78 10.09 16.61
CA PHE A 119 5.57 9.28 16.78
C PHE A 119 5.06 9.25 18.23
N LYS A 120 5.44 10.23 19.05
CA LYS A 120 5.12 10.26 20.49
C LYS A 120 3.61 10.13 20.77
N SER A 121 2.77 10.76 19.94
CA SER A 121 1.32 10.72 20.10
C SER A 121 0.77 9.31 19.87
N GLU A 122 1.22 8.66 18.80
CA GLU A 122 0.83 7.30 18.43
C GLU A 122 1.38 6.28 19.44
N LEU A 123 2.60 6.47 19.95
CA LEU A 123 3.19 5.65 21.00
C LEU A 123 2.43 5.76 22.34
N GLN A 124 1.85 6.93 22.65
CA GLN A 124 0.96 7.09 23.80
C GLN A 124 -0.40 6.42 23.58
N GLU A 125 -0.91 6.43 22.35
CA GLU A 125 -2.20 5.83 22.00
C GLU A 125 -2.15 4.30 22.10
N ILE A 126 -1.09 3.66 21.59
CA ILE A 126 -0.89 2.21 21.73
C ILE A 126 -0.46 1.78 23.15
N GLY A 127 -0.30 2.72 24.08
CA GLY A 127 0.03 2.44 25.48
C GLY A 127 1.50 2.12 25.77
N PHE A 128 2.42 2.35 24.83
CA PHE A 128 3.86 2.09 25.03
C PHE A 128 4.51 3.08 26.00
N LEU A 129 4.05 4.32 26.04
CA LEU A 129 4.56 5.35 26.95
C LEU A 129 3.72 5.39 28.25
N HIS A 130 4.38 5.69 29.38
CA HIS A 130 3.85 5.69 30.77
C HIS A 130 2.62 6.59 31.04
N ARG A 131 2.09 7.25 30.00
CA ARG A 131 0.82 7.98 30.04
C ARG A 131 -0.04 7.50 28.87
N PRO A 132 -0.71 6.35 28.99
CA PRO A 132 -1.62 5.88 27.96
C PRO A 132 -2.68 6.95 27.75
N ARG A 133 -2.77 7.47 26.51
CA ARG A 133 -3.77 8.47 26.16
C ARG A 133 -5.05 7.72 25.84
N ARG A 134 -6.13 7.99 26.58
CA ARG A 134 -7.46 7.47 26.23
C ARG A 134 -7.79 7.95 24.81
N VAL A 135 -8.22 7.05 23.93
CA VAL A 135 -8.67 7.38 22.57
C VAL A 135 -9.66 8.54 22.68
N GLN A 136 -9.29 9.67 22.08
CA GLN A 136 -10.17 10.83 22.08
C GLN A 136 -11.32 10.56 21.10
N PRO A 137 -12.57 10.90 21.46
CA PRO A 137 -13.72 10.64 20.60
C PRO A 137 -13.61 11.38 19.27
N PHE A 138 -12.90 12.51 19.24
CA PHE A 138 -12.58 13.25 18.02
C PHE A 138 -11.22 13.93 18.17
N VAL A 139 -10.38 13.79 17.16
CA VAL A 139 -9.13 14.55 17.02
C VAL A 139 -9.15 15.20 15.65
N PHE A 140 -8.89 16.50 15.60
CA PHE A 140 -8.73 17.22 14.35
C PHE A 140 -7.45 18.04 14.41
N THR A 141 -6.60 17.83 13.42
CA THR A 141 -5.37 18.60 13.25
C THR A 141 -5.49 19.37 11.94
N PRO A 142 -5.91 20.66 11.98
CA PRO A 142 -6.24 21.44 10.79
C PRO A 142 -5.02 21.71 9.90
N LEU A 143 -3.83 21.74 10.48
CA LEU A 143 -2.58 21.89 9.76
C LEU A 143 -1.49 21.14 10.51
N VAL A 144 -0.97 20.09 9.86
CA VAL A 144 0.04 19.19 10.42
C VAL A 144 1.39 19.50 9.81
N ASP A 145 1.39 19.75 8.51
CA ASP A 145 2.58 20.01 7.70
C ASP A 145 2.20 20.89 6.50
N ILE A 146 3.19 21.57 5.93
CA ILE A 146 3.09 22.25 4.63
C ILE A 146 4.28 21.80 3.79
N LYS A 147 4.00 20.99 2.76
CA LYS A 147 5.03 20.58 1.80
C LYS A 147 5.20 21.66 0.75
N LEU A 148 6.41 22.14 0.58
CA LEU A 148 6.77 23.16 -0.39
C LEU A 148 7.80 22.59 -1.35
N ASP A 149 7.42 22.45 -2.62
CA ASP A 149 8.31 21.99 -3.68
C ASP A 149 8.64 23.19 -4.59
N THR A 150 9.92 23.42 -4.84
CA THR A 150 10.39 24.44 -5.80
C THR A 150 11.32 23.77 -6.78
N VAL A 151 11.00 23.87 -8.07
CA VAL A 151 11.80 23.28 -9.14
C VAL A 151 12.09 24.32 -10.19
N PHE A 152 13.36 24.41 -10.58
CA PHE A 152 13.79 25.15 -11.76
C PHE A 152 14.23 24.14 -12.80
N ALA A 153 13.53 24.06 -13.93
CA ALA A 153 13.84 23.12 -15.00
C ALA A 153 13.64 23.78 -16.34
N ARG A 154 14.69 23.84 -17.17
CA ARG A 154 14.62 24.37 -18.53
C ARG A 154 14.50 23.24 -19.55
N ASN A 155 13.28 22.93 -19.95
CA ASN A 155 12.99 21.81 -20.85
C ASN A 155 13.06 22.25 -22.33
N GLN A 156 14.22 22.04 -22.98
CA GLN A 156 14.41 22.36 -24.41
C GLN A 156 13.82 21.32 -25.38
N PHE A 157 13.25 20.21 -24.90
CA PHE A 157 12.98 19.01 -25.71
C PHE A 157 11.58 18.38 -25.53
N VAL A 158 10.54 19.14 -25.20
CA VAL A 158 9.17 18.60 -25.09
C VAL A 158 8.34 19.06 -26.29
N PRO A 159 8.15 18.24 -27.35
CA PRO A 159 7.24 18.58 -28.44
C PRO A 159 5.81 18.57 -27.89
N ARG A 160 5.21 19.75 -27.73
CA ARG A 160 3.80 19.88 -27.35
C ARG A 160 2.92 19.43 -28.51
N ASP A 161 2.39 18.21 -28.43
CA ASP A 161 1.23 17.86 -29.23
C ASP A 161 -0.03 18.50 -28.62
N SER A 162 -0.93 18.91 -29.50
CA SER A 162 -2.23 19.54 -29.29
C SER A 162 -3.19 18.80 -28.34
N SER A 163 -2.82 17.59 -27.90
CA SER A 163 -3.58 16.68 -27.03
C SER A 163 -3.34 16.87 -25.52
N ARG A 164 -2.47 17.81 -25.10
CA ARG A 164 -2.10 18.07 -23.68
C ARG A 164 -1.45 16.89 -22.94
N LEU A 165 -1.12 15.80 -23.62
CA LEU A 165 -0.42 14.64 -23.06
C LEU A 165 0.92 14.48 -23.74
N THR A 166 1.92 15.26 -23.31
CA THR A 166 3.30 14.98 -23.70
C THR A 166 3.89 13.98 -22.71
N ALA A 167 4.35 12.84 -23.20
CA ALA A 167 5.13 11.88 -22.43
C ALA A 167 6.39 12.59 -21.92
N ASN A 168 6.30 13.08 -20.70
CA ASN A 168 7.25 14.02 -20.17
C ASN A 168 8.59 13.29 -19.95
N ILE A 169 9.66 13.79 -20.57
CA ILE A 169 11.05 13.34 -20.29
C ILE A 169 11.42 13.58 -18.80
N GLN A 170 10.54 14.24 -18.04
CA GLN A 170 10.55 14.33 -16.57
C GLN A 170 10.53 12.97 -15.82
N GLY A 171 10.40 11.83 -16.52
CA GLY A 171 10.69 10.51 -15.95
C GLY A 171 12.13 10.34 -15.41
N VAL A 172 13.05 11.29 -15.66
CA VAL A 172 14.37 11.36 -14.98
C VAL A 172 14.22 11.65 -13.48
N PHE A 173 13.20 12.41 -13.09
CA PHE A 173 12.85 12.59 -11.69
C PHE A 173 11.68 11.67 -11.35
N GLY A 174 11.97 10.39 -11.12
CA GLY A 174 10.94 9.40 -10.77
C GLY A 174 10.25 9.71 -9.43
N LEU A 175 9.08 9.07 -9.21
CA LEU A 175 8.38 8.98 -7.92
C LEU A 175 7.66 10.27 -7.46
N GLN A 176 7.14 11.05 -8.40
CA GLN A 176 6.59 12.39 -8.13
C GLN A 176 5.08 12.50 -8.12
N GLU A 177 4.39 11.37 -8.04
CA GLU A 177 2.94 11.31 -7.96
C GLU A 177 2.30 12.01 -9.17
N GLY A 178 2.88 11.78 -10.36
CA GLY A 178 2.42 12.31 -11.64
C GLY A 178 2.57 13.82 -11.84
N PHE A 179 3.37 14.49 -11.00
CA PHE A 179 3.57 15.93 -11.09
C PHE A 179 4.33 16.33 -12.36
N ALA A 180 3.82 17.34 -13.06
CA ALA A 180 4.46 17.92 -14.25
C ALA A 180 4.99 19.33 -13.94
N TYR A 181 6.29 19.54 -14.17
CA TYR A 181 6.97 20.83 -14.05
C TYR A 181 6.76 21.71 -15.28
N GLY A 182 6.75 23.03 -15.06
CA GLY A 182 6.86 24.04 -16.12
C GLY A 182 8.29 24.20 -16.66
N ASP A 183 8.45 25.09 -17.63
CA ASP A 183 9.69 25.28 -18.41
C ASP A 183 10.70 26.24 -17.75
N ASP A 184 10.35 26.88 -16.63
CA ASP A 184 11.26 27.65 -15.79
C ASP A 184 11.04 27.31 -14.31
N VAL A 185 10.41 28.22 -13.54
CA VAL A 185 10.18 28.05 -12.11
C VAL A 185 8.81 27.43 -11.88
N THR A 186 8.78 26.34 -11.12
CA THR A 186 7.55 25.73 -10.60
C THR A 186 7.57 25.79 -9.08
N LEU A 187 6.52 26.35 -8.50
CA LEU A 187 6.25 26.35 -7.06
C LEU A 187 5.02 25.51 -6.80
N ARG A 188 5.08 24.62 -5.80
CA ARG A 188 3.96 23.81 -5.36
C ARG A 188 3.85 23.84 -3.84
N ALA A 189 2.65 24.08 -3.33
CA ALA A 189 2.34 24.07 -1.91
C ALA A 189 1.23 23.07 -1.61
N ARG A 190 1.46 22.20 -0.61
CA ARG A 190 0.53 21.16 -0.18
C ARG A 190 0.41 21.15 1.35
N PRO A 191 -0.55 21.90 1.92
CA PRO A 191 -0.84 21.80 3.34
C PRO A 191 -1.53 20.46 3.63
N VAL A 192 -1.23 19.88 4.79
CA VAL A 192 -1.75 18.57 5.21
C VAL A 192 -2.62 18.72 6.43
N SER A 193 -3.80 18.10 6.39
CA SER A 193 -4.75 18.05 7.50
C SER A 193 -5.31 16.65 7.67
N TRP A 194 -5.65 16.29 8.91
CA TRP A 194 -6.32 15.02 9.18
C TRP A 194 -7.22 15.09 10.40
N ALA A 195 -8.17 14.16 10.45
CA ALA A 195 -9.07 13.97 11.57
C ALA A 195 -9.23 12.49 11.90
N THR A 196 -9.51 12.16 13.15
CA THR A 196 -9.97 10.84 13.59
C THR A 196 -11.24 10.97 14.42
N LEU A 197 -12.14 10.00 14.27
CA LEU A 197 -13.41 9.93 15.00
C LEU A 197 -13.53 8.55 15.67
N GLY A 198 -13.48 8.54 17.00
CA GLY A 198 -13.72 7.39 17.85
C GLY A 198 -12.77 6.20 17.65
N GLY A 199 -11.59 6.41 17.05
CA GLY A 199 -10.68 5.32 16.67
C GLY A 199 -11.17 4.45 15.50
N HIS A 200 -12.41 4.63 15.04
CA HIS A 200 -13.04 3.81 14.00
C HIS A 200 -12.95 4.42 12.60
N VAL A 201 -12.76 5.74 12.51
CA VAL A 201 -12.71 6.46 11.24
C VAL A 201 -11.57 7.46 11.26
N ALA A 202 -10.86 7.58 10.15
CA ALA A 202 -9.89 8.64 9.90
C ALA A 202 -10.14 9.31 8.55
N ALA A 203 -9.85 10.60 8.49
CA ALA A 203 -9.90 11.42 7.29
C ALA A 203 -8.55 12.09 7.07
N TYR A 204 -8.12 12.16 5.82
CA TYR A 204 -6.90 12.84 5.40
C TYR A 204 -7.22 13.77 4.24
N LEU A 205 -6.63 14.96 4.23
CA LEU A 205 -6.81 15.94 3.18
C LEU A 205 -5.49 16.70 2.92
N GLU A 206 -5.11 16.72 1.65
CA GLU A 206 -3.91 17.40 1.12
C GLU A 206 -4.32 18.14 -0.16
N PRO A 207 -4.88 19.36 -0.05
CA PRO A 207 -5.08 20.22 -1.19
C PRO A 207 -3.74 20.70 -1.75
N GLU A 208 -3.79 21.23 -2.95
CA GLU A 208 -2.62 21.55 -3.75
C GLU A 208 -2.82 22.88 -4.47
N VAL A 209 -1.78 23.70 -4.45
CA VAL A 209 -1.67 24.92 -5.25
C VAL A 209 -0.34 24.89 -5.97
N ILE A 210 -0.37 25.14 -7.28
CA ILE A 210 0.81 25.12 -8.15
C ILE A 210 0.85 26.41 -8.95
N VAL A 211 2.03 27.04 -8.96
CA VAL A 211 2.35 28.16 -9.83
C VAL A 211 3.47 27.70 -10.75
N ARG A 212 3.26 27.77 -12.06
CA ARG A 212 4.30 27.45 -13.05
C ARG A 212 4.56 28.68 -13.90
N SER A 213 5.81 29.10 -13.94
CA SER A 213 6.28 30.09 -14.89
C SER A 213 6.72 29.41 -16.18
N ASP A 214 6.30 29.99 -17.30
CA ASP A 214 6.58 29.50 -18.64
C ASP A 214 6.83 30.71 -19.54
N ALA A 215 8.04 30.83 -20.08
CA ALA A 215 8.44 31.95 -20.93
C ALA A 215 7.65 32.06 -22.24
N LEU A 216 7.02 30.98 -22.72
CA LEU A 216 6.31 30.93 -24.00
C LEU A 216 4.80 31.12 -23.86
N VAL A 217 4.20 30.63 -22.78
CA VAL A 217 2.74 30.66 -22.56
C VAL A 217 2.31 31.59 -21.41
N GLY A 218 3.27 32.08 -20.62
CA GLY A 218 3.02 32.89 -19.44
C GLY A 218 2.74 32.06 -18.19
N ASP A 219 2.67 32.74 -17.05
CA ASP A 219 2.49 32.08 -15.76
C ASP A 219 1.12 31.40 -15.66
N THR A 220 1.11 30.15 -15.19
CA THR A 220 -0.10 29.37 -14.92
C THR A 220 -0.28 29.16 -13.43
N PHE A 221 -1.53 29.25 -12.98
CA PHE A 221 -1.96 28.94 -11.62
C PHE A 221 -2.94 27.78 -11.68
N ASP A 222 -2.67 26.74 -10.89
CA ASP A 222 -3.51 25.54 -10.77
C ASP A 222 -3.76 25.26 -9.30
N ALA A 223 -4.98 24.85 -8.97
CA ALA A 223 -5.37 24.51 -7.62
C ALA A 223 -6.35 23.35 -7.63
N GLY A 224 -6.14 22.40 -6.72
CA GLY A 224 -6.93 21.18 -6.69
C GLY A 224 -6.73 20.36 -5.43
N LEU A 225 -7.26 19.14 -5.46
CA LEU A 225 -7.06 18.16 -4.39
C LEU A 225 -6.05 17.11 -4.84
N HIS A 226 -4.87 17.11 -4.23
CA HIS A 226 -3.82 16.14 -4.55
C HIS A 226 -4.12 14.77 -3.93
N LYS A 227 -4.38 14.74 -2.61
CA LYS A 227 -4.83 13.53 -1.90
C LYS A 227 -5.97 13.85 -0.96
N GLY A 228 -6.88 12.91 -0.81
CA GLY A 228 -7.99 13.06 0.13
C GLY A 228 -8.75 11.75 0.26
N TYR A 229 -8.80 11.19 1.46
CA TYR A 229 -9.41 9.88 1.67
C TYR A 229 -10.04 9.75 3.05
N LEU A 230 -10.99 8.82 3.14
CA LEU A 230 -11.58 8.35 4.38
C LEU A 230 -11.17 6.90 4.60
N LYS A 231 -10.92 6.53 5.85
CA LYS A 231 -10.61 5.15 6.25
C LYS A 231 -11.47 4.72 7.40
N ALA A 232 -11.86 3.46 7.39
CA ALA A 232 -12.45 2.78 8.52
C ALA A 232 -11.76 1.44 8.72
N SER A 233 -11.56 1.04 9.98
CA SER A 233 -10.99 -0.27 10.31
C SER A 233 -11.93 -1.00 11.24
N TYR A 234 -11.94 -2.31 11.09
CA TYR A 234 -12.59 -3.22 12.01
C TYR A 234 -11.66 -4.43 12.21
N ALA A 235 -11.30 -4.69 13.47
CA ALA A 235 -10.25 -5.64 13.84
C ALA A 235 -8.91 -5.34 13.13
N ASN A 236 -8.56 -6.09 12.10
CA ASN A 236 -7.36 -5.88 11.29
C ASN A 236 -7.68 -5.80 9.80
N ILE A 237 -8.90 -5.38 9.45
CA ILE A 237 -9.31 -5.10 8.08
C ILE A 237 -9.57 -3.61 7.97
N GLU A 238 -8.84 -2.94 7.09
CA GLU A 238 -8.99 -1.52 6.82
C GLU A 238 -9.57 -1.31 5.42
N LEU A 239 -10.67 -0.56 5.37
CA LEU A 239 -11.28 -0.06 4.14
C LEU A 239 -10.94 1.43 4.00
N ALA A 240 -10.41 1.82 2.85
CA ALA A 240 -10.12 3.19 2.48
C ALA A 240 -10.82 3.56 1.18
N PHE A 241 -11.36 4.77 1.11
CA PHE A 241 -12.04 5.32 -0.06
C PHE A 241 -11.57 6.76 -0.30
N GLY A 242 -11.19 7.06 -1.54
CA GLY A 242 -10.79 8.40 -1.97
C GLY A 242 -9.53 8.39 -2.83
N ARG A 243 -8.77 9.48 -2.78
CA ARG A 243 -7.58 9.70 -3.58
C ARG A 243 -6.30 9.47 -2.77
N ASP A 244 -5.55 8.44 -3.12
CA ASP A 244 -4.33 8.02 -2.39
C ASP A 244 -3.29 7.41 -3.34
N THR A 245 -2.04 7.36 -2.88
CA THR A 245 -0.90 6.74 -3.59
C THR A 245 -0.59 5.37 -3.05
N LEU A 246 -0.04 4.51 -3.89
CA LEU A 246 0.32 3.13 -3.54
C LEU A 246 1.77 2.85 -3.92
N TRP A 247 2.42 1.95 -3.17
CA TRP A 247 3.74 1.45 -3.49
C TRP A 247 3.88 0.01 -3.01
N TRP A 248 4.07 -0.91 -3.94
CA TRP A 248 3.97 -2.35 -3.72
C TRP A 248 5.23 -3.09 -4.12
N GLY A 249 6.03 -3.41 -3.12
CA GLY A 249 7.29 -4.11 -3.24
C GLY A 249 8.37 -3.50 -2.34
N PRO A 250 9.56 -4.13 -2.33
CA PRO A 250 10.67 -3.73 -1.47
C PRO A 250 11.64 -2.75 -2.12
N ALA A 251 11.48 -2.41 -3.39
CA ALA A 251 12.41 -1.52 -4.09
C ALA A 251 12.38 -0.12 -3.46
N SER A 252 13.50 0.61 -3.55
CA SER A 252 13.60 1.98 -3.03
C SER A 252 13.47 3.05 -4.12
N GLN A 253 13.72 2.71 -5.39
CA GLN A 253 13.71 3.64 -6.53
C GLN A 253 12.49 3.49 -7.45
N GLY A 254 11.57 2.60 -7.12
CA GLY A 254 10.35 2.34 -7.86
C GLY A 254 10.07 0.85 -7.91
N ASP A 255 8.79 0.49 -7.78
CA ASP A 255 8.34 -0.89 -7.96
C ASP A 255 7.74 -1.10 -9.35
N LEU A 256 7.91 -2.32 -9.86
CA LEU A 256 7.49 -2.70 -11.22
C LEU A 256 5.97 -2.78 -11.35
N ALA A 257 5.28 -3.25 -10.31
CA ALA A 257 3.83 -3.45 -10.36
C ALA A 257 3.05 -2.16 -10.09
N VAL A 258 3.30 -1.53 -8.94
CA VAL A 258 2.64 -0.29 -8.52
C VAL A 258 3.64 0.56 -7.74
N SER A 259 3.86 1.78 -8.22
CA SER A 259 4.69 2.79 -7.57
C SER A 259 3.94 4.13 -7.50
N ASN A 260 4.55 5.12 -6.87
CA ASN A 260 4.01 6.47 -6.75
C ASN A 260 4.47 7.40 -7.88
N ASN A 261 4.89 6.88 -9.04
CA ASN A 261 5.23 7.73 -10.18
C ASN A 261 3.98 8.28 -10.90
N ALA A 262 2.87 7.57 -10.83
CA ALA A 262 1.58 8.02 -11.36
C ALA A 262 0.85 8.97 -10.38
N PRO A 263 -0.07 9.82 -10.86
CA PRO A 263 -0.95 10.59 -9.98
C PRO A 263 -1.65 9.71 -8.94
N PRO A 264 -1.96 10.25 -7.74
CA PRO A 264 -2.74 9.53 -6.74
C PRO A 264 -4.05 9.02 -7.34
N PHE A 265 -4.32 7.73 -7.12
CA PHE A 265 -5.46 7.03 -7.70
C PHE A 265 -6.75 7.37 -6.95
N GLU A 266 -7.84 7.55 -7.67
CA GLU A 266 -9.19 7.50 -7.11
C GLU A 266 -9.58 6.04 -6.87
N LEU A 267 -9.51 5.59 -5.63
CA LEU A 267 -9.56 4.18 -5.29
C LEU A 267 -10.48 3.82 -4.12
N LEU A 268 -10.89 2.56 -4.13
CA LEU A 268 -11.31 1.81 -2.96
C LEU A 268 -10.21 0.80 -2.65
N LYS A 269 -9.76 0.75 -1.40
CA LYS A 269 -8.65 -0.09 -0.95
C LYS A 269 -9.07 -0.89 0.29
N LEU A 270 -8.81 -2.19 0.26
CA LEU A 270 -9.03 -3.12 1.37
C LEU A 270 -7.69 -3.74 1.74
N THR A 271 -7.27 -3.58 3.00
CA THR A 271 -5.96 -4.08 3.44
C THR A 271 -6.02 -4.71 4.82
N THR A 272 -5.03 -5.52 5.14
CA THR A 272 -4.69 -5.87 6.51
C THR A 272 -3.53 -4.99 6.99
N PRO A 273 -3.76 -3.96 7.84
CA PRO A 273 -2.71 -3.04 8.27
C PRO A 273 -1.56 -3.74 8.98
N GLN A 274 -1.86 -4.76 9.77
CA GLN A 274 -0.87 -5.61 10.44
C GLN A 274 -0.79 -6.97 9.74
N PRO A 275 0.39 -7.60 9.66
CA PRO A 275 0.50 -9.00 9.26
C PRO A 275 -0.33 -9.91 10.19
N VAL A 276 -1.01 -10.90 9.61
CA VAL A 276 -1.86 -11.87 10.32
C VAL A 276 -1.26 -13.26 10.25
N ARG A 277 -1.45 -14.05 11.31
CA ARG A 277 -1.18 -15.49 11.28
C ARG A 277 -2.48 -16.25 11.01
N LEU A 278 -2.39 -17.34 10.26
CA LEU A 278 -3.54 -18.20 10.02
C LEU A 278 -3.95 -18.91 11.33
N PRO A 279 -5.24 -19.11 11.63
CA PRO A 279 -5.69 -19.78 12.83
C PRO A 279 -5.58 -21.32 12.72
N GLY A 280 -5.68 -22.00 13.86
CA GLY A 280 -5.66 -23.47 13.93
C GLY A 280 -4.26 -24.05 13.70
N PRO A 281 -4.13 -25.20 13.01
CA PRO A 281 -2.83 -25.87 12.83
C PRO A 281 -1.88 -25.12 11.88
N TYR A 282 -2.31 -23.98 11.33
CA TYR A 282 -1.55 -23.18 10.36
C TYR A 282 -0.88 -21.94 10.97
N GLN A 283 -0.96 -21.76 12.29
CA GLN A 283 -0.37 -20.62 13.00
C GLN A 283 1.16 -20.53 12.84
N ASP A 284 1.81 -21.67 12.65
CA ASP A 284 3.26 -21.77 12.52
C ASP A 284 3.76 -21.58 11.08
N LEU A 285 2.87 -21.39 10.10
CA LEU A 285 3.28 -21.10 8.72
C LEU A 285 3.91 -19.71 8.58
N GLY A 286 3.73 -18.84 9.56
CA GLY A 286 4.25 -17.48 9.57
C GLY A 286 3.17 -16.44 9.29
N GLU A 287 3.61 -15.27 8.84
CA GLU A 287 2.77 -14.08 8.77
C GLU A 287 2.36 -13.77 7.32
N PHE A 288 1.11 -13.38 7.13
CA PHE A 288 0.52 -13.06 5.85
C PHE A 288 -0.01 -11.63 5.87
N GLN A 289 0.07 -10.94 4.75
CA GLN A 289 -0.61 -9.66 4.57
C GLN A 289 -1.30 -9.63 3.22
N ILE A 290 -2.47 -9.02 3.18
CA ILE A 290 -3.27 -8.88 1.97
C ILE A 290 -3.57 -7.40 1.75
N ALA A 291 -3.37 -6.96 0.52
CA ALA A 291 -3.81 -5.65 0.06
C ALA A 291 -4.52 -5.79 -1.29
N TYR A 292 -5.68 -5.19 -1.39
CA TYR A 292 -6.47 -5.12 -2.60
C TYR A 292 -6.86 -3.68 -2.87
N PHE A 293 -6.82 -3.25 -4.12
CA PHE A 293 -7.45 -2.01 -4.52
C PHE A 293 -8.19 -2.16 -5.84
N ILE A 294 -9.15 -1.27 -6.03
CA ILE A 294 -9.74 -0.96 -7.32
C ILE A 294 -9.73 0.55 -7.49
N ALA A 295 -9.21 1.01 -8.60
CA ALA A 295 -9.07 2.42 -8.93
C ALA A 295 -9.74 2.74 -10.25
N ARG A 296 -10.35 3.92 -10.36
CA ARG A 296 -10.85 4.44 -11.63
C ARG A 296 -9.75 5.22 -12.31
N LEU A 297 -9.45 4.87 -13.57
CA LEU A 297 -8.48 5.60 -14.39
C LEU A 297 -9.14 6.80 -15.09
N GLU A 298 -8.29 7.71 -15.56
CA GLU A 298 -8.68 8.96 -16.20
C GLU A 298 -9.42 8.78 -17.53
N ALA A 299 -10.05 9.86 -18.00
CA ALA A 299 -10.84 9.86 -19.23
C ALA A 299 -9.96 9.87 -20.50
N GLN A 300 -8.81 10.56 -20.47
CA GLN A 300 -7.88 10.63 -21.60
C GLN A 300 -7.01 9.36 -21.71
N ARG A 301 -7.65 8.24 -22.06
CA ARG A 301 -7.00 6.96 -22.39
C ARG A 301 -7.71 6.31 -23.58
N ASP A 302 -7.09 5.31 -24.20
CA ASP A 302 -7.71 4.52 -25.28
C ASP A 302 -9.06 3.91 -24.87
N PHE A 303 -9.17 3.51 -23.59
CA PHE A 303 -10.40 3.07 -22.94
C PHE A 303 -10.69 3.98 -21.74
N PRO A 304 -11.49 5.05 -21.92
CA PRO A 304 -11.83 6.00 -20.86
C PRO A 304 -12.44 5.31 -19.65
N HIS A 305 -12.09 5.77 -18.45
CA HIS A 305 -12.67 5.30 -17.18
C HIS A 305 -12.54 3.79 -16.93
N ALA A 306 -11.51 3.16 -17.48
CA ALA A 306 -11.18 1.78 -17.15
C ALA A 306 -10.87 1.63 -15.66
N LEU A 307 -11.09 0.44 -15.12
CA LEU A 307 -10.79 0.12 -13.74
C LEU A 307 -9.45 -0.60 -13.66
N LEU A 308 -8.54 -0.07 -12.85
CA LEU A 308 -7.28 -0.70 -12.48
C LEU A 308 -7.49 -1.44 -11.16
N SER A 309 -7.28 -2.75 -11.17
CA SER A 309 -7.49 -3.60 -10.00
C SER A 309 -6.20 -4.29 -9.63
N GLY A 310 -5.85 -4.30 -8.35
CA GLY A 310 -4.62 -4.91 -7.86
C GLY A 310 -4.87 -5.78 -6.64
N LEU A 311 -4.21 -6.93 -6.59
CA LEU A 311 -4.08 -7.78 -5.42
C LEU A 311 -2.60 -7.96 -5.10
N ARG A 312 -2.21 -7.71 -3.85
CA ARG A 312 -0.90 -8.02 -3.30
C ARG A 312 -1.05 -8.96 -2.11
N LEU A 313 -0.30 -10.06 -2.15
CA LEU A 313 -0.16 -11.03 -1.07
C LEU A 313 1.30 -11.03 -0.63
N THR A 314 1.54 -10.87 0.67
CA THR A 314 2.88 -11.04 1.24
C THR A 314 2.88 -12.18 2.25
N TYR A 315 4.01 -12.88 2.32
CA TYR A 315 4.19 -14.07 3.14
C TYR A 315 5.57 -14.05 3.81
N GLN A 316 5.60 -14.20 5.12
CA GLN A 316 6.80 -14.21 5.95
C GLN A 316 6.86 -15.52 6.75
N PRO A 317 7.47 -16.59 6.21
CA PRO A 317 7.62 -17.85 6.97
C PRO A 317 8.59 -17.71 8.15
N ALA A 318 9.59 -16.84 8.03
CA ALA A 318 10.62 -16.63 9.04
C ALA A 318 11.14 -15.19 8.99
N SER A 319 11.84 -14.75 10.03
CA SER A 319 12.49 -13.42 10.06
C SER A 319 13.46 -13.17 8.89
N LEU A 320 14.07 -14.24 8.37
CA LEU A 320 15.09 -14.20 7.32
C LEU A 320 14.53 -13.97 5.91
N VAL A 321 13.33 -14.45 5.60
CA VAL A 321 12.82 -14.52 4.22
C VAL A 321 11.41 -13.98 4.11
N LYS A 322 11.19 -13.13 3.11
CA LYS A 322 9.90 -12.52 2.79
C LYS A 322 9.59 -12.75 1.33
N PHE A 323 8.35 -13.10 1.04
CA PHE A 323 7.84 -13.28 -0.32
C PHE A 323 6.69 -12.31 -0.57
N GLY A 324 6.67 -11.72 -1.75
CA GLY A 324 5.57 -10.91 -2.25
C GLY A 324 5.10 -11.41 -3.61
N PHE A 325 3.79 -11.39 -3.80
CA PHE A 325 3.13 -11.60 -5.07
C PHE A 325 2.18 -10.44 -5.30
N SER A 326 2.28 -9.81 -6.46
CA SER A 326 1.36 -8.75 -6.89
C SER A 326 0.78 -9.11 -8.25
N ASN A 327 -0.52 -8.91 -8.42
CA ASN A 327 -1.20 -9.07 -9.69
C ASN A 327 -2.10 -7.85 -9.90
N VAL A 328 -1.87 -7.13 -10.98
CA VAL A 328 -2.57 -5.91 -11.33
C VAL A 328 -3.11 -6.05 -12.74
N PHE A 329 -4.34 -5.65 -12.98
CA PHE A 329 -4.93 -5.68 -14.31
C PHE A 329 -5.87 -4.51 -14.54
N GLN A 330 -6.00 -4.14 -15.81
CA GLN A 330 -6.93 -3.13 -16.28
C GLN A 330 -8.06 -3.82 -17.04
N ALA A 331 -9.31 -3.52 -16.66
CA ALA A 331 -10.50 -4.04 -17.32
C ALA A 331 -11.60 -2.97 -17.35
N PHE A 332 -12.71 -3.27 -18.02
CA PHE A 332 -13.83 -2.35 -18.20
C PHE A 332 -13.41 -1.11 -19.00
N GLY A 333 -14.02 0.05 -18.71
CA GLY A 333 -13.86 1.26 -19.51
C GLY A 333 -14.80 1.30 -20.70
N GLU A 334 -14.99 2.50 -21.26
CA GLU A 334 -15.84 2.70 -22.43
C GLU A 334 -15.24 1.99 -23.64
N GLY A 335 -15.99 1.07 -24.24
CA GLY A 335 -15.52 0.21 -25.34
C GLY A 335 -14.61 -0.95 -24.92
N GLY A 336 -14.31 -1.10 -23.62
CA GLY A 336 -13.42 -2.14 -23.09
C GLY A 336 -14.09 -3.49 -22.79
N VAL A 337 -13.29 -4.45 -22.34
CA VAL A 337 -13.75 -5.80 -21.97
C VAL A 337 -14.60 -5.74 -20.70
N ARG A 338 -15.78 -6.37 -20.74
CA ARG A 338 -16.62 -6.57 -19.56
C ARG A 338 -16.35 -7.95 -18.98
N LEU A 339 -16.15 -8.00 -17.67
CA LEU A 339 -15.97 -9.23 -16.91
C LEU A 339 -17.21 -9.51 -16.07
N SER A 340 -17.64 -10.77 -16.02
CA SER A 340 -18.54 -11.23 -14.98
C SER A 340 -17.84 -11.20 -13.61
N ALA A 341 -18.61 -11.20 -12.52
CA ALA A 341 -18.05 -11.19 -11.16
C ALA A 341 -17.09 -12.36 -10.90
N LEU A 342 -17.36 -13.53 -11.46
CA LEU A 342 -16.51 -14.70 -11.33
C LEU A 342 -15.21 -14.57 -12.14
N GLU A 343 -15.28 -14.04 -13.36
CA GLU A 343 -14.08 -13.80 -14.17
C GLU A 343 -13.18 -12.73 -13.56
N TYR A 344 -13.78 -11.67 -13.02
CA TYR A 344 -13.06 -10.64 -12.28
C TYR A 344 -12.36 -11.22 -11.05
N ALA A 345 -13.08 -12.00 -10.23
CA ALA A 345 -12.51 -12.65 -9.06
C ALA A 345 -11.39 -13.63 -9.44
N ARG A 346 -11.56 -14.41 -10.51
CA ARG A 346 -10.52 -15.31 -11.01
C ARG A 346 -9.29 -14.54 -11.50
N LYS A 347 -9.48 -13.41 -12.17
CA LYS A 347 -8.39 -12.56 -12.68
C LYS A 347 -7.53 -11.98 -11.56
N LEU A 348 -8.08 -11.76 -10.36
CA LEU A 348 -7.30 -11.31 -9.20
C LEU A 348 -6.23 -12.33 -8.77
N PHE A 349 -6.52 -13.63 -8.86
CA PHE A 349 -5.60 -14.69 -8.45
C PHE A 349 -4.85 -15.35 -9.61
N VAL A 350 -5.36 -15.21 -10.83
CA VAL A 350 -4.80 -15.84 -12.03
C VAL A 350 -4.39 -14.74 -13.03
N PRO A 351 -3.08 -14.43 -13.14
CA PRO A 351 -2.58 -13.37 -14.03
C PRO A 351 -2.95 -13.62 -15.50
N THR A 352 -2.88 -14.87 -15.95
CA THR A 352 -3.14 -15.29 -17.32
C THR A 352 -4.59 -15.75 -17.48
N LEU A 353 -5.43 -14.85 -17.98
CA LEU A 353 -6.73 -15.20 -18.54
C LEU A 353 -6.79 -14.50 -19.89
N ASP A 354 -6.55 -15.27 -20.95
CA ASP A 354 -6.95 -14.91 -22.30
C ASP A 354 -8.25 -15.66 -22.58
N THR A 355 -9.35 -15.16 -22.01
CA THR A 355 -10.62 -15.90 -21.99
C THR A 355 -11.50 -15.62 -23.20
N THR A 356 -11.20 -14.63 -24.04
CA THR A 356 -12.17 -14.17 -25.06
C THR A 356 -11.58 -13.67 -26.39
N GLY A 357 -10.27 -13.74 -26.61
CA GLY A 357 -9.63 -13.08 -27.77
C GLY A 357 -9.68 -11.55 -27.70
N ARG A 358 -10.09 -11.00 -26.56
CA ARG A 358 -9.96 -9.57 -26.20
C ARG A 358 -8.94 -9.46 -25.09
N THR A 359 -7.89 -8.69 -25.33
CA THR A 359 -6.72 -8.58 -24.46
C THR A 359 -7.05 -7.79 -23.19
N ILE A 360 -7.10 -8.47 -22.05
CA ILE A 360 -7.07 -7.81 -20.73
C ILE A 360 -5.59 -7.58 -20.40
N ASN A 361 -5.19 -6.33 -20.28
CA ASN A 361 -3.83 -6.00 -19.89
C ASN A 361 -3.64 -6.29 -18.40
N GLY A 362 -2.63 -7.10 -18.06
CA GLY A 362 -2.32 -7.48 -16.70
C GLY A 362 -0.83 -7.64 -16.50
N LEU A 363 -0.38 -7.34 -15.30
CA LEU A 363 0.99 -7.40 -14.85
C LEU A 363 1.03 -8.19 -13.54
N ALA A 364 1.85 -9.24 -13.52
CA ALA A 364 2.17 -9.95 -12.29
C ALA A 364 3.64 -9.74 -11.93
N ALA A 365 3.90 -9.57 -10.63
CA ALA A 365 5.23 -9.39 -10.08
C ALA A 365 5.41 -10.30 -8.87
N TYR A 366 6.64 -10.79 -8.72
CA TYR A 366 7.07 -11.57 -7.56
C TYR A 366 8.30 -10.88 -6.98
N ASP A 367 8.34 -10.73 -5.66
CA ASP A 367 9.46 -10.13 -4.94
C ASP A 367 9.91 -11.02 -3.79
N VAL A 368 11.21 -11.03 -3.52
CA VAL A 368 11.82 -11.79 -2.42
C VAL A 368 12.76 -10.86 -1.67
N VAL A 369 12.64 -10.82 -0.35
CA VAL A 369 13.57 -10.11 0.53
C VAL A 369 14.26 -11.10 1.43
N LEU A 370 15.59 -11.05 1.45
CA LEU A 370 16.44 -11.84 2.32
C LEU A 370 17.12 -10.91 3.33
N SER A 371 16.77 -11.06 4.61
CA SER A 371 17.40 -10.34 5.72
C SER A 371 18.56 -11.18 6.23
N LEU A 372 19.79 -10.65 6.25
CA LEU A 372 20.97 -11.37 6.77
C LEU A 372 21.39 -10.79 8.13
N PRO A 373 20.94 -11.36 9.26
CA PRO A 373 21.05 -10.73 10.58
C PRO A 373 22.48 -10.74 11.15
N PHE A 374 23.41 -11.49 10.54
CA PHE A 374 24.78 -11.66 11.02
C PHE A 374 25.76 -10.60 10.50
N VAL A 375 25.28 -9.62 9.73
CA VAL A 375 26.09 -8.55 9.10
C VAL A 375 25.76 -7.20 9.76
N ARG A 376 25.75 -7.15 11.10
CA ARG A 376 25.53 -5.94 11.90
C ARG A 376 26.73 -5.57 12.75
#